data_AF-A0AAD6LHX5-F1
#
_entry.id   AF-A0AAD6LHX5-F1
#
_cell.length_a   1.000
_cell.length_b   1.000
_cell.length_c   1.000
_cell.angle_alpha   90.00
_cell.angle_beta   90.00
_cell.angle_gamma   90.00
#
_symmetry.space_group_name_H-M   'P 1'
#
loop_
_entity.id
_entity.type
_entity.pdbx_description
1 polymer ?
#
loop_
_entity_poly.entity_id
_entity_poly.type
_entity_poly.pdbx_seq_one_letter_code
_entity_poly.pdbx_strand_id
1 'polypeptide(L)'
;MAADVKSAIAERISVILQNMTSLLTSFIVCFHSGMEGLPSHFSHLPSSRPRPTLPSKLSLKGFAGDTAKAHAKTSMIAGEGVSNIRTVAAFNAQGKVLSLFCHELRVPQLHSLRRSQTSGLLFGLSQLALYGSEALILWYGAHLVSKGVSTFSKVIKVFVVLVITANSVAETVSLAPEIIRGGEAVGSVFSILERSTKIDPDDSEAEPVESLRGEIELRHVDFAYPSRPDVPVFKDLNLRIRAGQSQALVGG
;
A
#
# COMPACT_ATOMS: atom_id res chain seq x y z
N MET A 1 -11.36 14.60 6.34
CA MET A 1 -11.15 13.19 5.89
C MET A 1 -11.82 12.90 4.55
N ALA A 2 -13.16 12.97 4.38
CA ALA A 2 -13.79 12.68 3.08
C ALA A 2 -13.44 13.71 1.98
N ALA A 3 -13.31 15.00 2.33
CA ALA A 3 -12.89 16.05 1.40
C ALA A 3 -11.41 15.89 0.95
N ASP A 4 -10.54 15.47 1.87
CA ASP A 4 -9.10 15.27 1.59
C ASP A 4 -8.87 14.07 0.68
N VAL A 5 -9.64 12.98 0.86
CA VAL A 5 -9.60 11.81 -0.02
C VAL A 5 -10.12 12.15 -1.42
N LYS A 6 -11.21 12.93 -1.52
CA LYS A 6 -11.79 13.32 -2.80
C LYS A 6 -10.87 14.26 -3.58
N SER A 7 -10.22 15.21 -2.91
CA SER A 7 -9.24 16.11 -3.53
C SER A 7 -8.00 15.35 -3.98
N ALA A 8 -7.45 14.47 -3.12
CA ALA A 8 -6.27 13.67 -3.46
C ALA A 8 -6.53 12.72 -4.63
N ILE A 9 -7.71 12.09 -4.72
CA ILE A 9 -8.05 11.21 -5.84
C ILE A 9 -8.28 12.01 -7.13
N ALA A 10 -9.00 13.13 -7.06
CA ALA A 10 -9.28 13.97 -8.23
C ALA A 10 -8.00 14.59 -8.82
N GLU A 11 -7.12 15.09 -7.96
CA GLU A 11 -5.84 15.69 -8.36
C GLU A 11 -4.92 14.65 -9.01
N ARG A 12 -4.89 13.41 -8.48
CA ARG A 12 -4.09 12.31 -9.05
C ARG A 12 -4.63 11.81 -10.39
N ILE A 13 -5.96 11.73 -10.54
CA ILE A 13 -6.60 11.39 -11.83
C ILE A 13 -6.29 12.47 -12.86
N SER A 14 -6.31 13.75 -12.47
CA SER A 14 -5.95 14.86 -13.34
C SER A 14 -4.50 14.76 -13.84
N VAL A 15 -3.55 14.44 -12.96
CA VAL A 15 -2.14 14.23 -13.33
C VAL A 15 -1.97 13.05 -14.29
N ILE A 16 -2.70 11.95 -14.10
CA ILE A 16 -2.68 10.80 -15.02
C ILE A 16 -3.25 11.18 -16.39
N LEU A 17 -4.36 11.92 -16.43
CA LEU A 17 -4.97 12.39 -17.68
C LEU A 17 -4.03 13.33 -18.45
N GLN A 18 -3.36 14.22 -17.71
CA GLN A 18 -2.36 15.15 -18.24
C GLN A 18 -1.14 14.40 -18.80
N ASN A 19 -0.71 13.33 -18.14
CA ASN A 19 0.42 12.54 -18.61
C ASN A 19 0.09 11.65 -19.81
N MET A 20 -1.15 11.13 -19.88
CA MET A 20 -1.64 10.42 -21.07
C MET A 20 -1.79 11.34 -22.29
N THR A 21 -2.24 12.58 -22.10
CA THR A 21 -2.36 13.57 -23.18
C THR A 21 -0.98 14.09 -23.63
N SER A 22 -0.05 14.27 -22.69
CA SER A 22 1.37 14.57 -22.98
C SER A 22 2.03 13.47 -23.82
N LEU A 23 1.81 12.19 -23.46
CA LEU A 23 2.25 11.02 -24.22
C LEU A 23 1.70 11.00 -25.67
N LEU A 24 0.40 11.22 -25.84
CA LEU A 24 -0.24 11.25 -27.15
C LEU A 24 0.30 12.39 -28.02
N THR A 25 0.44 13.59 -27.44
CA THR A 25 0.95 14.77 -28.14
C THR A 25 2.39 14.56 -28.60
N SER A 26 3.21 13.94 -27.75
CA SER A 26 4.59 13.59 -28.07
C SER A 26 4.70 12.58 -29.19
N PHE A 27 3.86 11.53 -29.15
CA PHE A 27 3.80 10.52 -30.20
C PHE A 27 3.43 11.14 -31.55
N ILE A 28 2.47 12.06 -31.56
CA ILE A 28 2.02 12.79 -32.75
C ILE A 28 3.12 13.70 -33.29
N VAL A 29 3.82 14.45 -32.42
CA VAL A 29 4.93 15.34 -32.84
C VAL A 29 6.14 14.55 -33.36
N CYS A 30 6.40 13.39 -32.76
CA CYS A 30 7.43 12.44 -33.18
C CYS A 30 7.12 11.89 -34.59
N PHE A 31 5.86 11.48 -34.83
CA PHE A 31 5.40 10.99 -36.13
C PHE A 31 5.44 12.09 -37.21
N HIS A 32 5.05 13.32 -36.84
CA HIS A 32 4.97 14.42 -37.79
C HIS A 32 6.32 15.06 -38.13
N SER A 33 7.33 14.92 -37.26
CA SER A 33 8.67 15.47 -37.50
C SER A 33 9.49 14.70 -38.54
N GLY A 34 8.93 13.73 -39.26
CA GLY A 34 9.59 13.08 -40.40
C GLY A 34 10.83 12.28 -39.95
N MET A 35 10.59 11.18 -39.25
CA MET A 35 11.66 10.33 -38.75
C MET A 35 11.92 9.15 -39.70
N GLU A 36 12.71 9.39 -40.74
CA GLU A 36 13.38 8.29 -41.44
C GLU A 36 14.63 7.78 -40.66
N GLY A 37 15.05 8.49 -39.60
CA GLY A 37 16.31 8.20 -38.88
C GLY A 37 16.20 7.62 -37.47
N LEU A 38 15.01 7.47 -36.88
CA LEU A 38 14.85 6.86 -35.55
C LEU A 38 14.60 5.34 -35.51
N PRO A 39 14.12 4.66 -36.59
CA PRO A 39 14.01 3.20 -36.58
C PRO A 39 15.34 2.48 -36.41
N SER A 40 16.46 3.10 -36.80
CA SER A 40 17.81 2.54 -36.64
C SER A 40 18.22 2.41 -35.17
N HIS A 41 17.85 3.37 -34.30
CA HIS A 41 18.14 3.29 -32.87
C HIS A 41 17.19 2.35 -32.11
N PHE A 42 15.92 2.23 -32.52
CA PHE A 42 15.04 1.19 -31.98
C PHE A 42 15.49 -0.22 -32.40
N SER A 43 16.13 -0.33 -33.57
CA SER A 43 16.74 -1.58 -34.09
C SER A 43 18.13 -1.90 -33.53
N HIS A 44 18.79 -0.99 -32.80
CA HIS A 44 19.99 -1.30 -31.99
C HIS A 44 19.69 -1.62 -30.52
N LEU A 45 18.41 -1.54 -30.13
CA LEU A 45 17.91 -2.06 -28.87
C LEU A 45 17.44 -3.55 -28.85
N PRO A 46 17.87 -4.49 -29.73
CA PRO A 46 17.46 -5.89 -29.61
C PRO A 46 18.42 -6.76 -28.77
N SER A 47 19.52 -6.24 -28.21
CA SER A 47 20.44 -7.04 -27.37
C SER A 47 20.14 -7.00 -25.87
N SER A 48 19.32 -6.06 -25.40
CA SER A 48 18.82 -6.05 -24.03
C SER A 48 17.31 -6.22 -24.02
N ARG A 49 16.83 -7.42 -24.33
CA ARG A 49 15.49 -7.81 -23.88
C ARG A 49 15.61 -7.99 -22.36
N PRO A 50 15.17 -7.04 -21.50
CA PRO A 50 15.15 -7.35 -20.09
C PRO A 50 14.12 -8.46 -19.93
N ARG A 51 14.54 -9.59 -19.38
CA ARG A 51 13.61 -10.65 -18.97
C ARG A 51 12.56 -9.97 -18.09
N PRO A 52 11.28 -9.92 -18.50
CA PRO A 52 10.27 -9.23 -17.72
C PRO A 52 9.94 -10.15 -16.55
N THR A 53 10.70 -10.10 -15.44
CA THR A 53 10.29 -10.79 -14.19
C THR A 53 11.14 -10.60 -12.94
N LEU A 54 12.23 -9.81 -12.91
CA LEU A 54 13.04 -9.71 -11.68
C LEU A 54 12.90 -8.38 -10.89
N PRO A 55 13.15 -7.18 -11.45
CA PRO A 55 13.12 -5.95 -10.63
C PRO A 55 11.70 -5.54 -10.23
N SER A 56 10.68 -5.77 -11.07
CA SER A 56 9.28 -5.50 -10.71
C SER A 56 8.73 -6.50 -9.70
N LYS A 57 9.19 -7.76 -9.70
CA LYS A 57 8.82 -8.76 -8.69
C LYS A 57 9.62 -8.62 -7.38
N LEU A 58 10.84 -8.10 -7.40
CA LEU A 58 11.57 -7.73 -6.18
C LEU A 58 11.04 -6.43 -5.55
N SER A 59 10.66 -5.45 -6.39
CA SER A 59 10.10 -4.18 -5.90
C SER A 59 8.65 -4.31 -5.42
N LEU A 60 7.83 -5.20 -6.01
CA LEU A 60 6.44 -5.44 -5.57
C LEU A 60 6.26 -6.69 -4.68
N LYS A 61 7.13 -7.72 -4.72
CA LYS A 61 6.82 -9.04 -4.15
C LYS A 61 7.81 -9.62 -3.12
N GLY A 62 8.84 -8.90 -2.70
CA GLY A 62 9.64 -9.38 -1.56
C GLY A 62 10.78 -8.42 -1.31
N PHE A 63 10.65 -7.50 -0.35
CA PHE A 63 11.21 -7.68 0.99
C PHE A 63 10.35 -7.05 2.11
N ALA A 64 9.14 -6.56 1.78
CA ALA A 64 8.26 -5.90 2.74
C ALA A 64 7.80 -6.81 3.89
N GLY A 65 7.72 -8.12 3.64
CA GLY A 65 7.27 -9.12 4.63
C GLY A 65 8.16 -9.20 5.86
N ASP A 66 9.50 -9.11 5.70
CA ASP A 66 10.43 -9.21 6.83
C ASP A 66 10.52 -7.90 7.63
N THR A 67 10.43 -6.75 6.95
CA THR A 67 10.41 -5.45 7.64
C THR A 67 9.11 -5.26 8.43
N ALA A 68 7.96 -5.64 7.86
CA ALA A 68 6.68 -5.54 8.55
C ALA A 68 6.62 -6.44 9.79
N LYS A 69 7.14 -7.67 9.71
CA LYS A 69 7.22 -8.60 10.86
C LYS A 69 8.16 -8.08 11.96
N ALA A 70 9.34 -7.56 11.59
CA ALA A 70 10.27 -6.99 12.56
C ALA A 70 9.71 -5.74 13.26
N HIS A 71 9.01 -4.87 12.51
CA HIS A 71 8.30 -3.73 13.09
C HIS A 71 7.12 -4.15 13.97
N ALA A 72 6.33 -5.14 13.56
CA ALA A 72 5.21 -5.65 14.36
C ALA A 72 5.67 -6.19 15.71
N LYS A 73 6.77 -6.96 15.75
CA LYS A 73 7.34 -7.49 16.99
C LYS A 73 7.83 -6.38 17.93
N THR A 74 8.47 -5.35 17.38
CA THR A 74 8.92 -4.17 18.13
C THR A 74 7.74 -3.38 18.71
N SER A 75 6.70 -3.15 17.89
CA SER A 75 5.47 -2.46 18.30
C SER A 75 4.71 -3.24 19.37
N MET A 76 4.71 -4.57 19.30
CA MET A 76 4.11 -5.44 20.32
C MET A 76 4.79 -5.28 21.68
N ILE A 77 6.13 -5.31 21.73
CA ILE A 77 6.90 -5.13 22.97
C ILE A 77 6.66 -3.74 23.59
N ALA A 78 6.64 -2.70 22.75
CA ALA A 78 6.31 -1.35 23.20
C ALA A 78 4.86 -1.26 23.72
N GLY A 79 3.92 -1.88 23.00
CA GLY A 79 2.51 -1.94 23.39
C GLY A 79 2.28 -2.63 24.72
N GLU A 80 2.91 -3.79 24.94
CA GLU A 80 2.85 -4.53 26.20
C GLU A 80 3.46 -3.74 27.37
N GLY A 81 4.59 -3.08 27.13
CA GLY A 81 5.27 -2.26 28.13
C GLY A 81 4.45 -1.03 28.56
N VAL A 82 3.81 -0.34 27.60
CA VAL A 82 2.97 0.82 27.88
C VAL A 82 1.64 0.41 28.52
N SER A 83 1.00 -0.65 28.00
CA SER A 83 -0.25 -1.17 28.54
C SER A 83 -0.10 -1.63 29.99
N ASN A 84 1.05 -2.22 30.36
CA ASN A 84 1.34 -2.73 31.70
C ASN A 84 2.34 -1.86 32.47
N ILE A 85 2.36 -0.54 32.24
CA ILE A 85 3.36 0.36 32.82
C ILE A 85 3.43 0.32 34.36
N ARG A 86 2.28 0.11 35.03
CA ARG A 86 2.22 -0.04 36.49
C ARG A 86 2.95 -1.30 36.96
N THR A 87 2.78 -2.40 36.25
CA THR A 87 3.48 -3.67 36.53
C THR A 87 4.98 -3.53 36.29
N VAL A 88 5.37 -2.94 35.17
CA VAL A 88 6.78 -2.70 34.84
C VAL A 88 7.46 -1.80 35.87
N ALA A 89 6.77 -0.76 36.35
CA ALA A 89 7.25 0.10 37.42
C ALA A 89 7.30 -0.60 38.78
N ALA A 90 6.28 -1.39 39.13
CA ALA A 90 6.22 -2.14 40.39
C ALA A 90 7.37 -3.16 40.53
N PHE A 91 7.77 -3.80 39.43
CA PHE A 91 8.90 -4.72 39.39
C PHE A 91 10.25 -4.04 39.07
N ASN A 92 10.28 -2.71 38.94
CA ASN A 92 11.47 -1.93 38.54
C ASN A 92 12.15 -2.49 37.26
N ALA A 93 11.34 -2.98 36.32
CA ALA A 93 11.79 -3.71 35.14
C ALA A 93 11.95 -2.83 33.88
N GLN A 94 11.89 -1.50 34.05
CA GLN A 94 11.92 -0.53 32.94
C GLN A 94 13.17 -0.69 32.07
N GLY A 95 14.34 -0.87 32.71
CA GLY A 95 15.60 -1.08 31.99
C GLY A 95 15.63 -2.39 31.20
N LYS A 96 14.95 -3.44 31.68
CA LYS A 96 14.86 -4.74 31.00
C LYS A 96 13.93 -4.67 29.78
N VAL A 97 12.80 -3.98 29.90
CA VAL A 97 11.89 -3.75 28.77
C VAL A 97 12.55 -2.88 27.71
N LEU A 98 13.25 -1.82 28.12
CA LEU A 98 13.97 -0.93 27.21
C LEU A 98 15.11 -1.63 26.48
N SER A 99 15.90 -2.47 27.16
CA SER A 99 16.99 -3.20 26.52
C SER A 99 16.48 -4.23 25.51
N LEU A 100 15.36 -4.88 25.80
CA LEU A 100 14.70 -5.83 24.90
C LEU A 100 14.13 -5.11 23.67
N PHE A 101 13.53 -3.93 23.85
CA PHE A 101 13.11 -3.06 22.76
C PHE A 101 14.29 -2.63 21.88
N CYS A 102 15.39 -2.13 22.47
CA CYS A 102 16.59 -1.73 21.73
C CYS A 102 17.23 -2.90 20.97
N HIS A 103 17.22 -4.11 21.55
CA HIS A 103 17.75 -5.31 20.92
C HIS A 103 16.95 -5.67 19.66
N GLU A 104 15.62 -5.69 19.76
CA GLU A 104 14.73 -6.01 18.63
C GLU A 104 14.73 -4.91 17.57
N LEU A 105 14.97 -3.63 17.93
CA LEU A 105 15.07 -2.51 17.00
C LEU A 105 16.36 -2.56 16.15
N ARG A 106 17.43 -3.19 16.64
CA ARG A 106 18.73 -3.25 15.96
C ARG A 106 18.66 -3.98 14.62
N VAL A 107 17.88 -5.05 14.55
CA VAL A 107 17.69 -5.86 13.34
C VAL A 107 17.02 -5.07 12.20
N PRO A 108 15.83 -4.46 12.39
CA PRO A 108 15.21 -3.62 11.35
C PRO A 108 16.05 -2.40 11.00
N GLN A 109 16.81 -1.82 11.95
CA GLN A 109 17.69 -0.69 11.65
C GLN A 109 18.82 -1.06 10.68
N LEU A 110 19.52 -2.17 10.91
CA LEU A 110 20.58 -2.66 10.01
C LEU A 110 20.03 -3.06 8.64
N HIS A 111 18.88 -3.73 8.59
CA HIS A 111 18.20 -4.05 7.34
C HIS A 111 17.77 -2.80 6.58
N SER A 112 17.25 -1.79 7.27
CA SER A 112 16.88 -0.50 6.68
C SER A 112 18.08 0.22 6.07
N LEU A 113 19.22 0.26 6.78
CA LEU A 113 20.46 0.86 6.27
C LEU A 113 20.98 0.15 5.02
N ARG A 114 21.07 -1.18 5.03
CA ARG A 114 21.49 -1.95 3.85
C ARG A 114 20.54 -1.72 2.67
N ARG A 115 19.24 -1.69 2.92
CA ARG A 115 18.22 -1.41 1.89
C ARG A 115 18.34 0.00 1.33
N SER A 116 18.57 0.99 2.19
CA SER A 116 18.74 2.38 1.76
C SER A 116 19.97 2.54 0.88
N GLN A 117 21.09 1.89 1.23
CA GLN A 117 22.32 1.90 0.43
C GLN A 117 22.12 1.24 -0.94
N THR A 118 21.52 0.04 -1.00
CA THR A 118 21.28 -0.64 -2.28
C THR A 118 20.27 0.10 -3.15
N SER A 119 19.19 0.63 -2.56
CA SER A 119 18.20 1.43 -3.27
C SER A 119 18.79 2.75 -3.76
N GLY A 120 19.61 3.42 -2.95
CA GLY A 120 20.28 4.67 -3.31
C GLY A 120 21.28 4.48 -4.45
N LEU A 121 22.08 3.41 -4.41
CA LEU A 121 23.01 3.08 -5.50
C LEU A 121 22.27 2.80 -6.81
N LEU A 122 21.18 2.01 -6.75
CA LEU A 122 20.38 1.69 -7.92
C LEU A 122 19.69 2.92 -8.51
N PHE A 123 19.17 3.80 -7.66
CA PHE A 123 18.58 5.07 -8.07
C PHE A 123 19.63 5.98 -8.74
N GLY A 124 20.81 6.14 -8.11
CA GLY A 124 21.91 6.92 -8.67
C GLY A 124 22.38 6.41 -10.04
N LEU A 125 22.52 5.08 -10.18
CA LEU A 125 22.88 4.47 -11.47
C LEU A 125 21.81 4.71 -12.55
N SER A 126 20.53 4.61 -12.16
CA SER A 126 19.41 4.88 -13.07
C SER A 126 19.40 6.34 -13.53
N GLN A 127 19.66 7.29 -12.61
CA GLN A 127 19.71 8.71 -12.91
C GLN A 127 20.91 9.07 -13.81
N LEU A 128 22.07 8.44 -13.58
CA LEU A 128 23.25 8.61 -14.43
C LEU A 128 22.97 8.11 -15.86
N ALA A 129 22.33 6.95 -15.99
CA ALA A 129 21.95 6.41 -17.30
C ALA A 129 20.95 7.32 -18.03
N LEU A 130 19.98 7.90 -17.30
CA LEU A 130 19.03 8.86 -17.86
C LEU A 130 19.74 10.09 -18.45
N TYR A 131 20.53 10.80 -17.64
CA TYR A 131 21.27 11.97 -18.12
C TYR A 131 22.31 11.63 -19.19
N GLY A 132 22.95 10.46 -19.09
CA GLY A 132 23.85 9.96 -20.13
C GLY A 132 23.13 9.77 -21.47
N SER A 133 21.90 9.26 -21.46
CA SER A 133 21.09 9.11 -22.67
C SER A 133 20.71 10.46 -23.28
N GLU A 134 20.34 11.45 -22.47
CA GLU A 134 20.03 12.81 -22.94
C GLU A 134 21.26 13.49 -23.56
N ALA A 135 22.42 13.35 -22.92
CA ALA A 135 23.69 13.87 -23.43
C ALA A 135 24.07 13.24 -24.79
N LEU A 136 23.88 11.93 -24.95
CA LEU A 136 24.13 11.23 -26.21
C LEU A 136 23.18 11.70 -27.33
N ILE A 137 21.90 11.90 -27.02
CA ILE A 137 20.90 12.41 -27.98
C ILE A 137 21.30 13.82 -28.46
N LEU A 138 21.72 14.70 -27.54
CA LEU A 138 22.17 16.04 -27.90
C LEU A 138 23.47 16.03 -28.70
N TRP A 139 24.44 15.20 -28.32
CA TRP A 139 25.70 15.05 -29.06
C TRP A 139 25.45 14.57 -30.49
N TYR A 140 24.62 13.54 -30.67
CA TYR A 140 24.26 13.04 -31.99
C TYR A 140 23.43 14.05 -32.78
N GLY A 141 22.50 14.74 -32.12
CA GLY A 141 21.73 15.83 -32.70
C GLY A 141 22.62 16.95 -33.24
N ALA A 142 23.65 17.35 -32.48
CA ALA A 142 24.65 18.33 -32.91
C ALA A 142 25.46 17.84 -34.12
N HIS A 143 25.86 16.57 -34.14
CA HIS A 143 26.56 15.96 -35.28
C HIS A 143 25.72 15.94 -36.56
N LEU A 144 24.41 15.67 -36.44
CA LEU A 144 23.47 15.65 -37.57
C LEU A 144 23.26 17.05 -38.17
N VAL A 145 23.25 18.08 -37.31
CA VAL A 145 23.21 19.48 -37.73
C VAL A 145 24.53 19.89 -38.42
N SER A 146 25.67 19.45 -37.89
CA SER A 146 26.98 19.75 -38.49
C SER A 146 27.15 19.14 -39.89
N LYS A 147 26.50 18.02 -40.19
CA LYS A 147 26.48 17.39 -41.53
C LYS A 147 25.43 17.98 -42.48
N GLY A 148 24.64 18.97 -42.05
CA GLY A 148 23.61 19.61 -42.88
C GLY A 148 22.38 18.75 -43.17
N VAL A 149 22.24 17.59 -42.53
CA VAL A 149 21.11 16.65 -42.74
C VAL A 149 19.85 17.11 -42.00
N SER A 150 19.99 17.94 -40.96
CA SER A 150 18.86 18.49 -40.21
C SER A 150 19.14 19.88 -39.66
N THR A 151 18.09 20.68 -39.48
CA THR A 151 18.18 22.02 -38.89
C THR A 151 18.18 21.95 -37.36
N PHE A 152 18.98 22.81 -36.71
CA PHE A 152 19.06 22.91 -35.25
C PHE A 152 17.68 23.05 -34.59
N SER A 153 16.79 23.87 -35.15
CA SER A 153 15.42 24.05 -34.64
C SER A 153 14.59 22.76 -34.61
N LYS A 154 14.82 21.83 -35.53
CA LYS A 154 14.07 20.57 -35.60
C LYS A 154 14.58 19.59 -34.53
N VAL A 155 15.90 19.52 -34.34
CA VAL A 155 16.55 18.67 -33.33
C VAL A 155 16.18 19.12 -31.91
N ILE A 156 16.27 20.42 -31.61
CA ILE A 156 15.94 20.93 -30.26
C ILE A 156 14.45 20.77 -29.95
N LYS A 157 13.56 20.90 -30.94
CA LYS A 157 12.12 20.70 -30.76
C LYS A 157 11.79 19.25 -30.39
N VAL A 158 12.40 18.28 -31.08
CA VAL A 158 12.24 16.86 -30.77
C VAL A 158 12.80 16.54 -29.38
N PHE A 159 13.96 17.10 -29.02
CA PHE A 159 14.56 16.92 -27.69
C PHE A 159 13.65 17.42 -26.56
N VAL A 160 13.13 18.65 -26.65
CA VAL A 160 12.25 19.23 -25.63
C VAL A 160 10.98 18.39 -25.47
N VAL A 161 10.38 17.95 -26.57
CA VAL A 161 9.17 17.12 -26.54
C VAL A 161 9.46 15.76 -25.89
N LEU A 162 10.59 15.13 -26.20
CA LEU A 162 10.99 13.85 -25.59
C LEU A 162 11.19 13.97 -24.08
N VAL A 163 11.87 15.02 -23.61
CA VAL A 163 12.13 15.25 -22.18
C VAL A 163 10.83 15.49 -21.41
N ILE A 164 9.93 16.32 -21.93
CA ILE A 164 8.62 16.58 -21.30
C ILE A 164 7.82 15.27 -21.18
N THR A 165 7.90 14.43 -22.20
CA THR A 165 7.17 13.15 -22.25
C THR A 165 7.73 12.12 -21.28
N ALA A 166 9.06 12.00 -21.21
CA ALA A 166 9.72 11.12 -20.27
C ALA A 166 9.37 11.49 -18.81
N ASN A 167 9.34 12.79 -18.50
CA ASN A 167 8.93 13.28 -17.18
C ASN A 167 7.46 12.97 -16.87
N SER A 168 6.55 13.20 -17.82
CA SER A 168 5.13 12.83 -17.67
C SER A 168 4.93 11.33 -17.41
N VAL A 169 5.67 10.46 -18.10
CA VAL A 169 5.61 9.01 -17.87
C VAL A 169 6.13 8.67 -16.48
N ALA A 170 7.27 9.24 -16.08
CA ALA A 170 7.87 8.98 -14.77
C ALA A 170 6.94 9.37 -13.62
N GLU A 171 6.28 10.53 -13.71
CA GLU A 171 5.30 10.98 -12.74
C GLU A 171 4.09 10.02 -12.67
N THR A 172 3.57 9.57 -13.80
CA THR A 172 2.47 8.58 -13.84
C THR A 172 2.85 7.26 -13.17
N VAL A 173 4.06 6.76 -13.45
CA VAL A 173 4.57 5.53 -12.84
C VAL A 173 4.72 5.70 -11.33
N SER A 174 5.08 6.90 -10.87
CA SER A 174 5.20 7.20 -9.44
C SER A 174 3.85 7.21 -8.69
N LEU A 175 2.76 7.54 -9.39
CA LEU A 175 1.40 7.56 -8.83
C LEU A 175 0.74 6.18 -8.78
N ALA A 176 1.16 5.23 -9.62
CA ALA A 176 0.56 3.90 -9.71
C ALA A 176 0.46 3.13 -8.36
N PRO A 177 1.48 3.11 -7.49
CA PRO A 177 1.40 2.42 -6.21
C PRO A 177 0.33 2.99 -5.26
N GLU A 178 0.07 4.29 -5.34
CA GLU A 178 -0.92 4.96 -4.50
C GLU A 178 -2.34 4.63 -4.95
N ILE A 179 -2.57 4.50 -6.26
CA ILE A 179 -3.85 4.06 -6.82
C ILE A 179 -4.16 2.63 -6.37
N ILE A 180 -3.17 1.73 -6.45
CA ILE A 180 -3.32 0.34 -6.04
C ILE A 180 -3.69 0.26 -4.55
N ARG A 181 -2.97 0.99 -3.69
CA ARG A 181 -3.28 1.06 -2.24
C ARG A 181 -4.64 1.66 -1.96
N GLY A 182 -5.03 2.70 -2.70
CA GLY A 182 -6.36 3.29 -2.61
C GLY A 182 -7.46 2.29 -2.96
N GLY A 183 -7.27 1.52 -4.03
CA GLY A 183 -8.19 0.45 -4.44
C GLY A 183 -8.33 -0.66 -3.38
N GLU A 184 -7.21 -1.12 -2.80
CA GLU A 184 -7.21 -2.11 -1.71
C GLU A 184 -7.93 -1.60 -0.46
N ALA A 185 -7.68 -0.35 -0.06
CA ALA A 185 -8.33 0.26 1.10
C ALA A 185 -9.84 0.41 0.91
N VAL A 186 -10.27 0.85 -0.27
CA VAL A 186 -11.69 0.93 -0.63
C VAL A 186 -12.32 -0.46 -0.61
N GLY A 187 -11.65 -1.48 -1.16
CA GLY A 187 -12.11 -2.87 -1.09
C GLY A 187 -12.30 -3.36 0.34
N SER A 188 -11.39 -3.02 1.26
CA SER A 188 -11.55 -3.34 2.69
C SER A 188 -12.76 -2.64 3.32
N VAL A 189 -13.03 -1.38 2.98
CA VAL A 189 -14.21 -0.66 3.50
C VAL A 189 -15.50 -1.29 3.00
N PHE A 190 -15.60 -1.56 1.68
CA PHE A 190 -16.77 -2.23 1.11
C PHE A 190 -16.95 -3.65 1.67
N SER A 191 -15.86 -4.38 1.95
CA SER A 191 -15.96 -5.70 2.58
C SER A 191 -16.58 -5.69 3.98
N ILE A 192 -16.48 -4.57 4.71
CA ILE A 192 -17.13 -4.39 6.01
C ILE A 192 -18.57 -3.92 5.82
N LEU A 193 -18.80 -2.99 4.89
CA LEU A 193 -20.11 -2.40 4.64
C LEU A 193 -21.12 -3.41 4.05
N GLU A 194 -20.67 -4.26 3.12
CA GLU A 194 -21.50 -5.27 2.46
C GLU A 194 -21.53 -6.61 3.23
N ARG A 195 -20.91 -6.67 4.40
CA ARG A 195 -20.90 -7.87 5.22
C ARG A 195 -22.30 -8.14 5.76
N SER A 196 -22.94 -9.22 5.28
CA SER A 196 -24.15 -9.74 5.91
C SER A 196 -23.83 -10.29 7.31
N THR A 197 -24.48 -9.74 8.32
CA THR A 197 -24.45 -10.26 9.70
C THR A 197 -25.56 -11.27 9.89
N LYS A 198 -25.25 -12.41 10.53
CA LYS A 198 -26.26 -13.43 10.86
C LYS A 198 -27.29 -12.94 11.89
N ILE A 199 -26.93 -11.95 12.68
CA ILE A 199 -27.80 -11.28 13.65
C ILE A 199 -27.90 -9.85 13.14
N ASP A 200 -29.05 -9.49 12.60
CA ASP A 200 -29.33 -8.15 12.09
C ASP A 200 -30.05 -7.34 13.18
N PRO A 201 -29.45 -6.24 13.68
CA PRO A 201 -30.09 -5.40 14.68
C PRO A 201 -31.31 -4.63 14.15
N ASP A 202 -31.39 -4.41 12.84
CA ASP A 202 -32.42 -3.59 12.18
C ASP A 202 -33.41 -4.45 11.37
N ASP A 203 -33.55 -5.73 11.73
CA ASP A 203 -34.44 -6.67 11.04
C ASP A 203 -35.90 -6.19 11.06
N SER A 204 -36.43 -5.88 9.88
CA SER A 204 -37.81 -5.40 9.70
C SER A 204 -38.86 -6.48 9.93
N GLU A 205 -38.48 -7.77 9.92
CA GLU A 205 -39.36 -8.89 10.22
C GLU A 205 -39.41 -9.21 11.73
N ALA A 206 -38.59 -8.53 12.55
CA ALA A 206 -38.61 -8.71 13.99
C ALA A 206 -39.96 -8.28 14.58
N GLU A 207 -40.58 -9.16 15.37
CA GLU A 207 -41.85 -8.85 16.04
C GLU A 207 -41.64 -7.77 17.12
N PRO A 208 -42.32 -6.61 17.00
CA PRO A 208 -42.27 -5.58 18.04
C PRO A 208 -43.02 -6.07 19.28
N VAL A 209 -42.32 -6.15 20.41
CA VAL A 209 -42.93 -6.61 21.67
C VAL A 209 -43.55 -5.42 22.41
N GLU A 210 -44.89 -5.33 22.41
CA GLU A 210 -45.65 -4.23 23.03
C GLU A 210 -45.67 -4.28 24.57
N SER A 211 -45.60 -5.47 25.17
CA SER A 211 -45.58 -5.64 26.62
C SER A 211 -44.68 -6.79 27.05
N LEU A 212 -43.69 -6.49 27.90
CA LEU A 212 -42.69 -7.45 28.37
C LEU A 212 -42.99 -7.83 29.83
N ARG A 213 -43.31 -9.11 30.09
CA ARG A 213 -43.49 -9.61 31.47
C ARG A 213 -42.16 -9.74 32.22
N GLY A 214 -41.03 -9.85 31.52
CA GLY A 214 -39.69 -9.97 32.12
C GLY A 214 -39.38 -11.34 32.71
N GLU A 215 -40.07 -12.40 32.29
CA GLU A 215 -39.67 -13.79 32.58
C GLU A 215 -38.59 -14.22 31.57
N ILE A 216 -37.47 -14.74 32.06
CA ILE A 216 -36.33 -15.17 31.24
C ILE A 216 -36.12 -16.66 31.44
N GLU A 217 -36.01 -17.41 30.35
CA GLU A 217 -35.78 -18.85 30.40
C GLU A 217 -34.71 -19.25 29.39
N LEU A 218 -33.70 -19.96 29.87
CA LEU A 218 -32.64 -20.61 29.10
C LEU A 218 -32.93 -22.11 29.13
N ARG A 219 -33.04 -22.74 27.95
CA ARG A 219 -33.38 -24.16 27.79
C ARG A 219 -32.28 -24.84 26.99
N HIS A 220 -31.66 -25.86 27.56
CA HIS A 220 -30.62 -26.69 26.93
C HIS A 220 -29.59 -25.87 26.14
N VAL A 221 -29.03 -24.82 26.76
CA VAL A 221 -28.13 -23.89 26.07
C VAL A 221 -26.69 -24.39 26.10
N ASP A 222 -26.17 -24.70 24.91
CA ASP A 222 -24.75 -24.92 24.65
C ASP A 222 -24.12 -23.66 24.03
N PHE A 223 -22.98 -23.22 24.56
CA PHE A 223 -22.32 -22.01 24.05
C PHE A 223 -20.81 -22.11 24.08
N ALA A 224 -20.17 -21.70 22.99
CA ALA A 224 -18.73 -21.53 22.86
C ALA A 224 -18.43 -20.19 22.17
N TYR A 225 -17.37 -19.51 22.60
CA TYR A 225 -16.95 -18.27 21.93
C TYR A 225 -16.34 -18.57 20.55
N PRO A 226 -16.64 -17.78 19.50
CA PRO A 226 -16.08 -17.99 18.16
C PRO A 226 -14.54 -17.92 18.10
N SER A 227 -13.91 -17.20 19.02
CA SER A 227 -12.45 -17.10 19.14
C SER A 227 -11.80 -18.37 19.71
N ARG A 228 -12.57 -19.24 20.37
CA ARG A 228 -12.13 -20.50 20.99
C ARG A 228 -13.24 -21.57 20.87
N PRO A 229 -13.51 -22.07 19.65
CA PRO A 229 -14.64 -22.99 19.41
C PRO A 229 -14.49 -24.32 20.17
N ASP A 230 -13.26 -24.74 20.46
CA ASP A 230 -12.98 -26.02 21.13
C ASP A 230 -13.22 -25.98 22.65
N VAL A 231 -13.46 -24.80 23.23
CA VAL A 231 -13.67 -24.62 24.67
C VAL A 231 -15.12 -24.18 24.91
N PRO A 232 -16.06 -25.13 25.08
CA PRO A 232 -17.43 -24.80 25.45
C PRO A 232 -17.48 -24.17 26.85
N VAL A 233 -18.19 -23.04 26.97
CA VAL A 233 -18.42 -22.31 28.21
C VAL A 233 -19.67 -22.84 28.91
N PHE A 234 -20.76 -23.03 28.18
CA PHE A 234 -21.97 -23.66 28.67
C PHE A 234 -22.19 -25.00 27.98
N LYS A 235 -22.55 -26.01 28.77
CA LYS A 235 -22.99 -27.33 28.31
C LYS A 235 -24.33 -27.62 28.94
N ASP A 236 -25.37 -27.75 28.13
CA ASP A 236 -26.73 -28.09 28.54
C ASP A 236 -27.29 -27.21 29.69
N LEU A 237 -27.10 -25.88 29.60
CA LEU A 237 -27.55 -24.97 30.66
C LEU A 237 -29.07 -24.79 30.62
N ASN A 238 -29.72 -25.05 31.76
CA ASN A 238 -31.14 -24.81 31.99
C ASN A 238 -31.32 -23.84 33.16
N LEU A 239 -31.91 -22.67 32.93
CA LEU A 239 -32.12 -21.64 33.95
C LEU A 239 -33.44 -20.92 33.71
N ARG A 240 -34.21 -20.68 34.77
CA ARG A 240 -35.48 -19.93 34.70
C ARG A 240 -35.53 -18.84 35.75
N ILE A 241 -35.75 -17.61 35.30
CA ILE A 241 -35.86 -16.40 36.11
C ILE A 241 -37.28 -15.87 35.98
N ARG A 242 -38.02 -15.87 37.08
CA ARG A 242 -39.41 -15.37 37.09
C ARG A 242 -39.44 -13.84 37.08
N ALA A 243 -40.48 -13.29 36.46
CA ALA A 243 -40.74 -11.86 36.44
C ALA A 243 -40.71 -11.24 37.86
N GLY A 244 -39.95 -10.16 38.02
CA GLY A 244 -39.84 -9.41 39.28
C GLY A 244 -38.97 -10.06 40.37
N GLN A 245 -38.33 -11.21 40.09
CA GLN A 245 -37.38 -11.83 41.02
C GLN A 245 -35.93 -11.51 40.65
N SER A 246 -35.10 -11.26 41.66
CA SER A 246 -33.65 -11.14 41.51
C SER A 246 -33.01 -12.49 41.83
N GLN A 247 -32.27 -13.05 40.88
CA GLN A 247 -31.44 -14.23 41.10
C GLN A 247 -29.97 -13.84 40.96
N ALA A 248 -29.13 -14.36 41.84
CA ALA A 248 -27.69 -14.17 41.76
C ALA A 248 -27.05 -15.42 41.13
N LEU A 249 -26.29 -15.23 40.05
CA LEU A 249 -25.37 -16.26 39.58
C LEU A 249 -24.06 -16.14 40.36
N VAL A 250 -23.71 -17.20 41.07
CA VAL A 250 -22.40 -17.37 41.71
C VAL A 250 -21.68 -18.50 40.98
N GLY A 251 -20.50 -18.20 40.45
CA GLY A 251 -19.63 -19.13 39.73
C GLY A 251 -18.17 -18.86 40.09
N GLY A 252 -17.32 -19.87 39.90
CA GLY A 252 -15.88 -19.82 40.10
C GLY A 252 -15.11 -20.11 38.81
#